data_AF-A0A6J6GSJ6-F1
#
_entry.id   AF-A0A6J6GSJ6-F1
#
_cell.length_a   1.000
_cell.length_b   1.000
_cell.length_c   1.000
_cell.angle_alpha   90.00
_cell.angle_beta   90.00
_cell.angle_gamma   90.00
#
_symmetry.space_group_name_H-M   'P 1'
#
loop_
_entity.id
_entity.type
_entity.pdbx_description
1 polymer ?
#
loop_
_entity_poly.entity_id
_entity_poly.type
_entity_poly.pdbx_seq_one_letter_code
_entity_poly.pdbx_strand_id
1 'polypeptide(L)'
;MESIDPATSLILTAAAYQAREANIVERSDAEILLSQSLKLISEDAAEIPSGIESELLSSLMAITEKIAVGITIHTEAVNSARHLRNKAIFKTFRLAGHAPLPMRYSFEDDIL
;
A
#
# COMPACT_ATOMS: atom_id res chain seq x y z
N MET A 1 -28.02 4.56 13.58
CA MET A 1 -27.45 3.22 13.37
C MET A 1 -27.53 2.96 11.87
N GLU A 2 -26.74 3.70 11.10
CA GLU A 2 -26.62 3.43 9.68
C GLU A 2 -25.67 2.22 9.57
N SER A 3 -26.26 1.05 9.35
CA SER A 3 -25.52 -0.18 9.11
C SER A 3 -24.82 -0.06 7.76
N ILE A 4 -23.55 -0.46 7.67
CA ILE A 4 -22.80 -0.58 6.41
C ILE A 4 -23.72 -1.15 5.33
N ASP A 5 -23.85 -0.46 4.19
CA ASP A 5 -24.69 -0.93 3.08
C ASP A 5 -24.25 -2.36 2.69
N PRO A 6 -25.17 -3.33 2.54
CA PRO A 6 -24.87 -4.71 2.16
C PRO A 6 -23.91 -4.86 0.98
N ALA A 7 -23.90 -3.94 0.01
CA ALA A 7 -22.93 -3.95 -1.08
C ALA A 7 -21.48 -3.80 -0.57
N THR A 8 -21.23 -2.86 0.33
CA THR A 8 -19.91 -2.58 0.90
C THR A 8 -19.42 -3.72 1.80
N SER A 9 -20.34 -4.34 2.56
CA SER A 9 -20.01 -5.54 3.37
C SER A 9 -19.58 -6.73 2.49
N LEU A 10 -20.23 -6.93 1.34
CA LEU A 10 -19.84 -7.95 0.37
C LEU A 10 -18.46 -7.68 -0.24
N ILE A 11 -18.19 -6.43 -0.62
CA ILE A 11 -16.89 -6.02 -1.17
C ILE A 11 -15.78 -6.25 -0.14
N LEU A 12 -15.97 -5.82 1.11
CA LEU A 12 -15.00 -6.05 2.19
C LEU A 12 -14.75 -7.54 2.39
N THR A 13 -15.81 -8.35 2.44
CA THR A 13 -15.70 -9.80 2.65
C THR A 13 -14.94 -10.45 1.49
N ALA A 14 -15.23 -10.05 0.25
CA ALA A 14 -14.53 -10.54 -0.92
C ALA A 14 -13.05 -10.14 -0.92
N ALA A 15 -12.74 -8.87 -0.63
CA ALA A 15 -11.37 -8.37 -0.54
C ALA A 15 -10.58 -9.06 0.58
N ALA A 16 -11.21 -9.30 1.74
CA ALA A 16 -10.60 -10.02 2.84
C ALA A 16 -10.34 -11.50 2.49
N TYR A 17 -11.26 -12.11 1.76
CA TYR A 17 -11.10 -13.48 1.28
C TYR A 17 -9.95 -13.58 0.27
N GLN A 18 -9.89 -12.65 -0.70
CA GLN A 18 -8.82 -12.55 -1.67
C GLN A 18 -7.45 -12.33 -1.01
N ALA A 19 -7.34 -11.38 -0.08
CA ALA A 19 -6.11 -11.13 0.66
C ALA A 19 -5.64 -12.35 1.48
N ARG A 20 -6.58 -13.15 2.00
CA ARG A 20 -6.27 -14.36 2.76
C ARG A 20 -5.80 -15.52 1.89
N GLU A 21 -6.39 -15.70 0.70
CA GLU A 21 -6.06 -16.80 -0.20
C GLU A 21 -4.93 -16.49 -1.18
N ALA A 22 -4.58 -15.21 -1.34
CA ALA A 22 -3.53 -14.80 -2.25
C ALA A 22 -2.19 -15.48 -1.96
N ASN A 23 -1.53 -15.94 -3.03
CA ASN A 23 -0.18 -16.47 -2.95
C ASN A 23 0.82 -15.34 -2.60
N ILE A 24 2.04 -15.67 -2.19
CA ILE A 24 3.03 -14.67 -1.76
C ILE A 24 3.36 -13.60 -2.82
N VAL A 25 3.15 -13.90 -4.10
CA VAL A 25 3.43 -12.98 -5.21
C VAL A 25 2.30 -11.96 -5.37
N GLU A 26 1.04 -12.39 -5.22
CA GLU A 26 -0.17 -11.60 -5.41
C GLU A 26 -0.69 -10.98 -4.10
N ARG A 27 -0.14 -11.40 -2.96
CA ARG A 27 -0.62 -11.02 -1.64
C ARG A 27 -0.56 -9.52 -1.41
N SER A 28 0.48 -8.84 -1.89
CA SER A 28 0.58 -7.39 -1.77
C SER A 28 -0.57 -6.69 -2.49
N ASP A 29 -0.89 -7.08 -3.72
CA ASP A 29 -1.97 -6.47 -4.50
C ASP A 29 -3.34 -6.74 -3.85
N ALA A 30 -3.55 -7.95 -3.33
CA ALA A 30 -4.79 -8.31 -2.63
C ALA A 30 -4.95 -7.56 -1.28
N GLU A 31 -3.86 -7.36 -0.52
CA GLU A 31 -3.86 -6.58 0.73
C GLU A 31 -4.13 -5.09 0.49
N ILE A 32 -3.70 -4.53 -0.65
CA ILE A 32 -4.05 -3.15 -1.04
C ILE A 32 -5.55 -3.02 -1.27
N LEU A 33 -6.15 -3.91 -2.06
CA LEU A 33 -7.59 -3.87 -2.35
C LEU A 33 -8.41 -3.91 -1.05
N LEU A 34 -8.00 -4.75 -0.10
CA LEU A 34 -8.60 -4.82 1.23
C LEU A 34 -8.42 -3.50 2.00
N SER A 35 -7.21 -2.94 2.00
CA SER A 35 -6.89 -1.69 2.69
C SER A 35 -7.65 -0.49 2.12
N GLN A 36 -7.81 -0.43 0.79
CA GLN A 36 -8.60 0.58 0.10
C GLN A 36 -10.10 0.43 0.45
N SER A 37 -10.61 -0.80 0.45
CA SER A 37 -12.01 -1.08 0.84
C SER A 37 -12.29 -0.67 2.30
N LEU A 38 -11.36 -0.95 3.21
CA LEU A 38 -11.42 -0.53 4.60
C LEU A 38 -11.38 1.00 4.75
N LYS A 39 -10.55 1.67 3.95
CA LYS A 39 -10.48 3.14 3.93
C LYS A 39 -11.82 3.77 3.53
N LEU A 40 -12.44 3.26 2.46
CA LEU A 40 -13.76 3.72 2.00
C LEU A 40 -14.83 3.58 3.09
N ILE A 41 -14.84 2.44 3.80
CA ILE A 41 -15.75 2.23 4.93
C ILE A 41 -15.44 3.20 6.07
N SER A 42 -14.16 3.44 6.37
CA SER A 42 -13.78 4.35 7.45
C SER A 42 -14.11 5.81 7.16
N GLU A 43 -14.13 6.23 5.89
CA GLU A 43 -14.55 7.58 5.47
C GLU A 43 -16.08 7.75 5.57
N ASP A 44 -16.84 6.70 5.27
CA ASP A 44 -18.30 6.67 5.33
C ASP A 44 -18.82 6.51 6.78
N ALA A 45 -18.09 5.77 7.61
CA ALA A 45 -18.48 5.41 8.96
C ALA A 45 -18.07 6.46 10.01
N ALA A 46 -18.22 7.76 9.69
CA ALA A 46 -18.00 8.87 10.62
C ALA A 46 -18.89 8.79 11.90
N GLU A 47 -19.85 7.87 11.96
CA GLU A 47 -20.69 7.57 13.13
C GLU A 47 -20.51 6.13 13.69
N ILE A 48 -19.28 5.57 13.68
CA ILE A 48 -19.03 4.29 14.39
C ILE A 48 -19.26 4.47 15.90
N PRO A 49 -20.07 3.61 16.57
CA PRO A 49 -20.27 3.66 18.01
C PRO A 49 -18.93 3.53 18.76
N SER A 50 -18.76 4.33 19.82
CA SER A 50 -17.57 4.30 20.67
C SER A 50 -17.35 2.91 21.28
N GLY A 51 -16.21 2.29 20.98
CA GLY A 51 -15.85 0.93 21.41
C GLY A 51 -14.48 0.47 20.90
N ILE A 52 -14.14 -0.80 21.15
CA ILE A 52 -12.87 -1.45 20.78
C ILE A 52 -12.57 -1.33 19.27
N GLU A 53 -13.61 -1.31 18.45
CA GLU A 53 -13.53 -1.19 16.99
C GLU A 53 -12.93 0.17 16.56
N SER A 54 -13.24 1.25 17.28
CA SER A 54 -12.71 2.59 16.98
C SER A 54 -11.21 2.70 17.27
N GLU A 55 -10.74 2.13 18.38
CA GLU A 55 -9.32 2.13 18.73
C GLU A 55 -8.50 1.32 17.71
N LEU A 56 -8.99 0.14 17.32
CA LEU A 56 -8.33 -0.71 16.35
C LEU A 56 -8.26 -0.04 14.96
N LEU A 57 -9.35 0.60 14.52
CA LEU A 57 -9.38 1.36 13.26
C LEU A 57 -8.41 2.55 13.31
N SER A 58 -8.36 3.29 14.41
CA SER A 58 -7.42 4.42 14.56
C SER A 58 -5.96 3.96 14.49
N SER A 59 -5.64 2.83 15.13
CA SER A 59 -4.31 2.22 15.09
C SER A 59 -3.97 1.73 13.68
N LEU A 60 -4.92 1.11 12.98
CA LEU A 60 -4.77 0.68 11.59
C LEU A 60 -4.51 1.87 10.66
N MET A 61 -5.25 2.97 10.81
CA MET A 61 -5.03 4.20 10.05
C MET A 61 -3.64 4.78 10.31
N ALA A 62 -3.22 4.84 11.58
CA ALA A 62 -1.89 5.32 11.95
C ALA A 62 -0.76 4.45 11.39
N ILE A 63 -0.95 3.14 11.30
CA ILE A 63 0.00 2.23 10.65
C ILE A 63 0.00 2.44 9.13
N THR A 64 -1.17 2.61 8.53
CA THR A 64 -1.33 2.84 7.08
C THR A 64 -0.62 4.12 6.65
N GLU A 65 -0.74 5.19 7.43
CA GLU A 65 -0.03 6.45 7.18
C GLU A 65 1.50 6.26 7.20
N LYS A 66 2.02 5.52 8.19
CA LYS A 66 3.47 5.22 8.27
C LYS A 66 3.95 4.40 7.07
N ILE A 67 3.15 3.43 6.61
CA ILE A 67 3.45 2.61 5.44
C ILE A 67 3.48 3.48 4.18
N ALA A 68 2.51 4.36 3.99
CA ALA A 68 2.46 5.28 2.86
C ALA A 68 3.72 6.19 2.78
N VAL A 69 4.16 6.70 3.93
CA VAL A 69 5.43 7.46 4.03
C VAL A 69 6.63 6.57 3.66
N GLY A 70 6.69 5.34 4.18
CA GLY A 70 7.76 4.39 3.88
C GLY A 70 7.86 4.05 2.39
N ILE A 71 6.72 3.84 1.73
CA ILE A 71 6.64 3.59 0.30
C ILE A 71 7.16 4.80 -0.47
N THR A 72 6.70 6.01 -0.14
CA THR A 72 7.18 7.25 -0.76
C THR A 72 8.70 7.37 -0.70
N ILE A 73 9.30 7.14 0.49
CA ILE A 73 10.75 7.17 0.68
C ILE A 73 11.46 6.11 -0.17
N HIS A 74 10.94 4.88 -0.21
CA HIS A 74 11.50 3.81 -1.04
C HIS A 74 11.47 4.19 -2.52
N THR A 75 10.32 4.62 -3.02
CA THR A 75 10.08 5.00 -4.40
C THR A 75 10.98 6.18 -4.82
N GLU A 76 11.19 7.17 -3.95
CA GLU A 76 12.11 8.29 -4.17
C GLU A 76 13.59 7.82 -4.23
N ALA A 77 13.98 6.91 -3.34
CA ALA A 77 15.32 6.34 -3.34
C ALA A 77 15.59 5.53 -4.63
N VAL A 78 14.63 4.71 -5.08
CA VAL A 78 14.68 3.99 -6.36
C VAL A 78 14.79 4.99 -7.52
N ASN A 79 13.93 6.01 -7.53
CA ASN A 79 14.07 7.30 -8.23
C ASN A 79 15.49 7.75 -8.47
N SER A 80 16.07 8.21 -7.37
CA SER A 80 17.36 8.85 -7.33
C SER A 80 18.48 7.92 -7.80
N ALA A 81 18.43 6.65 -7.39
CA ALA A 81 19.40 5.64 -7.81
C ALA A 81 19.34 5.36 -9.32
N ARG A 82 18.13 5.20 -9.89
CA ARG A 82 17.96 5.01 -11.35
C ARG A 82 18.41 6.23 -12.13
N HIS A 83 18.07 7.43 -11.65
CA HIS A 83 18.48 8.68 -12.30
C HIS A 83 20.01 8.83 -12.34
N LEU A 84 20.69 8.60 -11.21
CA LEU A 84 22.15 8.65 -11.14
C LEU A 84 22.81 7.59 -12.04
N ARG A 85 22.34 6.34 -11.99
CA ARG A 85 22.88 5.25 -12.79
C ARG A 85 22.64 5.41 -14.28
N ASN A 86 21.65 6.23 -14.67
CA ASN A 86 21.41 6.57 -16.07
C ASN A 86 22.40 7.59 -16.65
N LYS A 87 23.14 8.33 -15.82
CA LYS A 87 24.12 9.33 -16.27
C LYS A 87 25.32 8.67 -16.98
N ALA A 88 25.84 9.34 -18.00
CA ALA A 88 26.93 8.83 -18.82
C ALA A 88 28.17 8.44 -18.01
N ILE A 89 28.59 9.27 -17.04
CA ILE A 89 29.72 8.99 -16.14
C ILE A 89 29.55 7.65 -15.39
N PHE A 90 28.36 7.36 -14.87
CA PHE A 90 28.11 6.11 -14.14
C PHE A 90 28.16 4.89 -15.06
N LYS A 91 27.76 5.05 -16.33
CA LYS A 91 27.81 3.98 -17.35
C LYS A 91 29.24 3.77 -17.88
N THR A 92 29.96 4.84 -18.22
CA THR A 92 31.31 4.76 -18.80
C THR A 92 32.33 4.25 -17.80
N PHE A 93 32.27 4.70 -16.55
CA PHE A 93 33.16 4.26 -15.49
C PHE A 93 32.63 3.05 -14.71
N ARG A 94 31.47 2.49 -15.10
CA ARG A 94 30.82 1.34 -14.43
C ARG A 94 30.71 1.51 -12.91
N LEU A 95 30.39 2.73 -12.45
CA LEU A 95 30.40 3.09 -11.03
C LEU A 95 29.34 2.34 -10.20
N ALA A 96 28.29 1.82 -10.84
CA ALA A 96 27.27 1.00 -10.19
C ALA A 96 27.62 -0.51 -10.11
N GLY A 97 28.79 -0.91 -10.63
CA GLY A 97 29.23 -2.31 -10.60
C GLY A 97 28.24 -3.30 -11.23
N HIS A 98 28.01 -4.41 -10.53
CA HIS A 98 27.10 -5.50 -10.92
C HIS A 98 25.77 -5.48 -10.17
N ALA A 99 25.46 -4.39 -9.45
CA ALA A 99 24.22 -4.30 -8.69
C ALA A 99 23.01 -4.41 -9.65
N PRO A 100 21.96 -5.19 -9.31
CA PRO A 100 20.73 -5.19 -10.07
C PRO A 100 20.10 -3.79 -10.07
N LEU A 101 19.25 -3.50 -11.06
CA LEU A 101 18.55 -2.22 -11.07
C LEU A 101 17.55 -2.18 -9.91
N PRO A 102 17.51 -1.09 -9.13
CA PRO A 102 16.49 -0.93 -8.12
C PRO A 102 15.12 -0.90 -8.81
N MET A 103 14.20 -1.70 -8.29
CA MET A 103 12.89 -1.97 -8.86
C MET A 103 11.84 -1.45 -7.88
N ARG A 104 10.77 -0.88 -8.42
CA ARG A 104 9.56 -0.58 -7.65
C ARG A 104 8.65 -1.80 -7.71
N TYR A 105 7.85 -1.99 -6.69
CA TYR A 105 6.79 -2.98 -6.73
C TYR A 105 5.52 -2.36 -7.32
N SER A 106 4.67 -3.19 -7.95
CA SER A 106 3.43 -2.76 -8.58
C SER A 106 2.50 -1.99 -7.62
N PHE A 107 2.53 -2.34 -6.35
CA PHE A 107 1.74 -1.68 -5.29
C PHE A 107 2.15 -0.23 -4.99
N GLU A 108 3.37 0.18 -5.37
CA GLU A 108 3.87 1.53 -5.09
C GLU A 108 3.38 2.57 -6.10
N ASP A 109 2.92 2.12 -7.27
CA ASP A 109 2.46 3.01 -8.34
C ASP A 109 1.09 3.64 -8.01
N ASP A 110 0.27 2.98 -7.18
CA ASP A 110 -1.09 3.43 -6.80
C ASP A 110 -1.09 4.51 -5.70
N ILE A 111 0.06 4.81 -5.10
CA ILE A 111 0.18 5.77 -3.98
C ILE A 111 0.58 7.18 -4.46
N LEU A 112 0.99 7.32 -5.72
CA LEU A 112 1.39 8.59 -6.36
C LEU A 112 0.23 9.28 -7.08
#